data_AF-A0A246QAN5-F1
#
_entry.id   AF-A0A246QAN5-F1
#
_cell.length_a   1.000
_cell.length_b   1.000
_cell.length_c   1.000
_cell.angle_alpha   90.00
_cell.angle_beta   90.00
_cell.angle_gamma   90.00
#
_symmetry.space_group_name_H-M   'P 1'
#
loop_
_entity.id
_entity.type
_entity.pdbx_description
1 polymer ?
#
loop_
_entity_poly.entity_id
_entity_poly.type
_entity_poly.pdbx_seq_one_letter_code
_entity_poly.pdbx_strand_id
1 'polypeptide(L)'
;MSAGQRKVVQAIGPPYYSDFVNVLLPKSTKASDWADLKGKTLCATSGSWYNKDVARTDGAELSAFDGSEKPLLALKQGNCVGYVYDQTFIQGRLLESDWSGAHAMPLKGVLPTRWNMAVAPGNDSLTMFTSARDERTRRFLAQVL
;
A
#
# COMPACT_ATOMS: atom_id res chain seq x y z
N MET A 1 -0.37 5.63 8.90
CA MET A 1 -0.71 6.96 9.45
C MET A 1 0.54 7.71 9.87
N SER A 2 0.79 8.87 9.28
CA SER A 2 1.89 9.75 9.65
C SER A 2 1.68 10.40 11.03
N ALA A 3 2.74 10.92 11.65
CA ALA A 3 2.64 11.60 12.95
C ALA A 3 1.71 12.83 12.90
N GLY A 4 1.63 13.53 11.76
CA GLY A 4 0.70 14.65 11.57
C GLY A 4 -0.76 14.21 11.52
N GLN A 5 -1.05 13.09 10.85
CA GLN A 5 -2.42 12.54 10.76
C GLN A 5 -2.96 12.12 12.13
N ARG A 6 -2.11 11.58 13.01
CA ARG A 6 -2.52 11.16 14.36
C ARG A 6 -3.02 12.30 15.26
N LYS A 7 -2.74 13.56 14.92
CA LYS A 7 -3.22 14.72 15.69
C LYS A 7 -4.64 15.14 15.31
N VAL A 8 -5.13 14.72 14.15
CA VAL A 8 -6.42 15.14 13.59
C VAL A 8 -7.41 13.98 13.43
N VAL A 9 -6.92 12.74 13.45
CA VAL A 9 -7.76 11.54 13.41
C VAL A 9 -7.32 10.51 14.43
N GLN A 10 -8.29 9.79 14.98
CA GLN A 10 -8.10 8.65 15.87
C GLN A 10 -8.21 7.35 15.07
N ALA A 11 -7.18 6.50 15.13
CA ALA A 11 -7.27 5.16 14.58
C ALA A 11 -7.96 4.24 15.60
N ILE A 12 -8.99 3.50 15.17
CA ILE A 12 -9.66 2.51 16.01
C ILE A 12 -9.28 1.10 15.56
N GLY A 13 -9.07 0.23 16.55
CA GLY A 13 -8.63 -1.14 16.35
C GLY A 13 -9.74 -2.18 16.54
N PRO A 14 -9.42 -3.47 16.26
CA PRO A 14 -8.15 -3.95 15.68
C PRO A 14 -8.02 -3.61 14.18
N PRO A 15 -6.81 -3.70 13.59
CA PRO A 15 -6.67 -3.61 12.16
C PRO A 15 -7.47 -4.72 11.47
N TYR A 16 -8.18 -4.37 10.40
CA TYR A 16 -9.08 -5.30 9.70
C TYR A 16 -8.43 -5.97 8.50
N TYR A 17 -7.30 -5.45 8.02
CA TYR A 17 -6.59 -5.97 6.85
C TYR A 17 -5.09 -5.71 6.97
N SER A 18 -4.28 -6.62 6.42
CA SER A 18 -2.82 -6.46 6.31
C SER A 18 -2.45 -6.43 4.83
N ASP A 19 -1.72 -5.38 4.44
CA ASP A 19 -1.28 -5.17 3.08
C ASP A 19 0.24 -4.89 3.02
N PHE A 20 0.76 -4.69 1.83
CA PHE A 20 2.17 -4.38 1.57
C PHE A 20 2.30 -3.25 0.56
N VAL A 21 3.46 -2.63 0.53
CA VAL A 21 3.89 -1.81 -0.61
C VAL A 21 4.51 -2.73 -1.65
N ASN A 22 4.10 -2.59 -2.90
CA ASN A 22 4.62 -3.37 -4.01
C ASN A 22 4.76 -2.51 -5.27
N VAL A 23 5.15 -3.11 -6.39
CA VAL A 23 5.38 -2.42 -7.65
C VAL A 23 4.67 -3.12 -8.80
N LEU A 24 3.88 -2.36 -9.56
CA LEU A 24 3.34 -2.79 -10.84
C LEU A 24 4.41 -2.58 -11.90
N LEU A 25 4.82 -3.67 -12.55
CA LEU A 25 5.87 -3.67 -13.56
C LEU A 25 5.30 -4.14 -14.90
N PRO A 26 5.66 -3.51 -16.03
CA PRO A 26 5.55 -4.15 -17.33
C PRO A 26 6.29 -5.49 -17.31
N LYS A 27 5.73 -6.54 -17.91
CA LYS A 27 6.38 -7.87 -17.99
C LYS A 27 7.70 -7.84 -18.77
N SER A 28 7.91 -6.82 -19.60
CA SER A 28 9.18 -6.55 -20.27
C SER A 28 10.27 -6.06 -19.31
N THR A 29 9.91 -5.47 -18.17
CA THR A 29 10.84 -5.08 -17.12
C THR A 29 11.30 -6.34 -16.38
N LYS A 30 12.51 -6.80 -16.69
CA LYS A 30 13.13 -7.94 -16.01
C LYS A 30 13.61 -7.51 -14.61
N ALA A 31 12.79 -7.76 -13.60
CA ALA A 31 13.14 -7.59 -12.19
C ALA A 31 12.54 -8.73 -11.37
N SER A 32 13.36 -9.32 -10.50
CA SER A 32 12.99 -10.39 -9.58
C SER A 32 13.11 -9.99 -8.11
N ASP A 33 13.84 -8.91 -7.83
CA ASP A 33 13.96 -8.31 -6.50
C ASP A 33 13.99 -6.77 -6.58
N TRP A 34 13.73 -6.09 -5.48
CA TRP A 34 13.80 -4.63 -5.34
C TRP A 34 15.19 -4.08 -5.66
N ALA A 35 16.25 -4.85 -5.39
CA ALA A 35 17.61 -4.49 -5.77
C ALA A 35 17.78 -4.26 -7.29
N ASP A 36 16.99 -4.95 -8.12
CA ASP A 36 17.00 -4.76 -9.58
C ASP A 36 16.42 -3.41 -10.00
N LEU A 37 15.73 -2.71 -9.09
CA LEU A 37 15.12 -1.39 -9.34
C LEU A 37 16.00 -0.22 -8.90
N LYS A 38 17.17 -0.49 -8.31
CA LYS A 38 18.11 0.55 -7.87
C LYS A 38 18.53 1.45 -9.04
N GLY A 39 18.42 2.76 -8.85
CA GLY A 39 18.72 3.79 -9.84
C GLY A 39 17.72 3.83 -11.01
N LYS A 40 16.67 3.02 -11.00
CA LYS A 40 15.58 3.12 -11.98
C LYS A 40 14.49 4.05 -11.45
N THR A 41 13.85 4.79 -12.35
CA THR A 41 12.73 5.65 -12.02
C THR A 41 11.43 4.84 -11.90
N LEU A 42 10.83 4.83 -10.72
CA LEU A 42 9.48 4.37 -10.46
C LEU A 42 8.52 5.56 -10.42
N CYS A 43 7.37 5.39 -11.05
CA CYS A 43 6.24 6.29 -10.87
C CYS A 43 5.74 6.08 -9.43
N ALA A 44 5.26 7.14 -8.81
CA ALA A 44 4.76 7.12 -7.43
C ALA A 44 3.58 8.09 -7.29
N THR A 45 2.74 7.88 -6.27
CA THR A 45 1.76 8.89 -5.86
C THR A 45 2.42 9.89 -4.92
N SER A 46 2.17 11.18 -5.13
CA SER A 46 2.69 12.27 -4.31
C SER A 46 2.15 12.19 -2.88
N GLY A 47 3.03 12.43 -1.89
CA GLY A 47 2.66 12.37 -0.47
C GLY A 47 2.51 10.96 0.12
N SER A 48 2.66 9.90 -0.69
CA SER A 48 2.66 8.52 -0.19
C SER A 48 3.74 8.31 0.87
N TRP A 49 3.33 7.73 2.01
CA TRP A 49 4.18 7.59 3.19
C TRP A 49 5.42 6.71 2.95
N TYR A 50 5.32 5.73 2.05
CA TYR A 50 6.39 4.78 1.74
C TYR A 50 7.44 5.32 0.77
N ASN A 51 7.20 6.44 0.08
CA ASN A 51 8.10 6.94 -0.96
C ASN A 51 9.53 7.14 -0.45
N LYS A 52 9.69 7.73 0.75
CA LYS A 52 11.01 7.95 1.34
C LYS A 52 11.74 6.64 1.67
N ASP A 53 11.01 5.64 2.16
CA ASP A 53 11.60 4.35 2.53
C ASP A 53 11.99 3.55 1.30
N VAL A 54 11.17 3.55 0.26
CA VAL A 54 11.49 2.91 -1.03
C VAL A 54 12.71 3.57 -1.69
N ALA A 55 12.75 4.90 -1.74
CA ALA A 55 13.88 5.61 -2.33
C ALA A 55 15.18 5.37 -1.55
N ARG A 56 15.12 5.35 -0.21
CA ARG A 56 16.30 5.16 0.65
C ARG A 56 16.78 3.72 0.72
N THR A 57 15.86 2.76 0.82
CA THR A 57 16.17 1.35 1.12
C THR A 57 16.41 0.57 -0.17
N ASP A 58 15.53 0.74 -1.15
CA ASP A 58 15.59 0.01 -2.42
C ASP A 58 16.38 0.79 -3.49
N GLY A 59 16.67 2.07 -3.24
CA GLY A 59 17.51 2.91 -4.10
C GLY A 59 16.84 3.29 -5.42
N ALA A 60 15.53 3.12 -5.55
CA ALA A 60 14.76 3.56 -6.70
C ALA A 60 14.61 5.09 -6.70
N GLU A 61 14.64 5.70 -7.87
CA GLU A 61 14.27 7.10 -8.05
C GLU A 61 12.76 7.23 -8.18
N LEU A 62 12.14 8.28 -7.64
CA LEU A 62 10.68 8.43 -7.65
C LEU A 62 10.25 9.65 -8.45
N SER A 63 9.44 9.41 -9.49
CA SER A 63 8.67 10.45 -10.18
C SER A 63 7.25 10.46 -9.62
N ALA A 64 6.95 11.46 -8.80
CA ALA A 64 5.70 11.52 -8.05
C ALA A 64 4.63 12.33 -8.78
N PHE A 65 3.44 11.74 -8.94
CA PHE A 65 2.29 12.37 -9.58
C PHE A 65 1.13 12.50 -8.60
N ASP A 66 0.24 13.44 -8.87
CA ASP A 66 -0.95 13.68 -8.06
C ASP A 66 -2.06 12.66 -8.37
N GLY A 67 -2.53 11.95 -7.34
CA GLY A 67 -3.49 10.85 -7.45
C GLY A 67 -2.92 9.56 -8.04
N SER A 68 -3.71 8.48 -8.02
CA SER A 68 -3.31 7.14 -8.47
C SER A 68 -3.36 6.92 -9.98
N GLU A 69 -4.13 7.73 -10.71
CA GLU A 69 -4.33 7.54 -12.16
C GLU A 69 -3.18 8.11 -13.00
N LYS A 70 -2.60 9.24 -12.59
CA LYS A 70 -1.50 9.89 -13.32
C LYS A 70 -0.23 9.02 -13.38
N PRO A 71 0.21 8.34 -12.29
CA PRO A 71 1.30 7.37 -12.34
C PRO A 71 1.07 6.23 -13.32
N LEU A 72 -0.17 5.73 -13.42
CA LEU A 72 -0.53 4.66 -14.36
C LEU A 72 -0.41 5.12 -15.82
N LEU A 73 -0.87 6.34 -16.13
CA LEU A 73 -0.71 6.92 -17.46
C LEU A 73 0.77 7.14 -17.81
N ALA A 74 1.54 7.68 -16.87
CA ALA A 74 2.98 7.88 -17.03
C ALA A 74 3.73 6.55 -17.22
N LEU A 75 3.30 5.48 -16.55
CA LEU A 75 3.83 4.12 -16.76
C LEU A 75 3.55 3.64 -18.19
N LYS A 76 2.32 3.77 -18.68
CA LYS A 76 1.96 3.40 -20.06
C LYS A 76 2.74 4.21 -21.11
N GLN A 77 3.11 5.46 -20.79
CA GLN A 77 3.93 6.33 -21.65
C GLN A 77 5.43 6.00 -21.60
N GLY A 78 5.87 5.11 -20.71
CA GLY A 78 7.28 4.74 -20.56
C GLY A 78 8.12 5.74 -19.76
N ASN A 79 7.49 6.67 -19.02
CA ASN A 79 8.21 7.63 -18.19
C ASN A 79 8.90 7.00 -16.97
N CYS A 80 8.45 5.80 -16.59
CA CYS A 80 8.96 5.03 -15.45
C CYS A 80 9.03 3.54 -15.81
N VAL A 81 9.88 2.78 -15.13
CA VAL A 81 9.98 1.32 -15.34
C VAL A 81 8.92 0.52 -14.58
N GLY A 82 8.20 1.18 -13.67
CA GLY A 82 7.17 0.60 -12.81
C GLY A 82 6.41 1.68 -12.04
N TYR A 83 5.34 1.26 -11.35
CA TYR A 83 4.57 2.11 -10.43
C TYR A 83 4.59 1.50 -9.02
N VAL A 84 5.25 2.18 -8.07
CA VAL A 84 5.25 1.76 -6.66
C VAL A 84 3.98 2.21 -5.98
N TYR A 85 3.23 1.26 -5.43
CA TYR A 85 1.95 1.54 -4.80
C TYR A 85 1.51 0.44 -3.82
N ASP A 86 0.32 0.62 -3.29
CA ASP A 86 -0.43 -0.32 -2.48
C ASP A 86 -0.64 -1.66 -3.23
N GLN A 87 -0.27 -2.78 -2.59
CA GLN A 87 -0.33 -4.10 -3.23
C GLN A 87 -1.76 -4.49 -3.57
N THR A 88 -2.73 -4.20 -2.71
CA THR A 88 -4.14 -4.52 -2.97
C THR A 88 -4.67 -3.76 -4.19
N PHE A 89 -4.30 -2.49 -4.33
CA PHE A 89 -4.60 -1.73 -5.55
C PHE A 89 -3.99 -2.38 -6.80
N ILE A 90 -2.72 -2.76 -6.74
CA ILE A 90 -2.02 -3.39 -7.88
C ILE A 90 -2.70 -4.70 -8.26
N GLN A 91 -3.07 -5.53 -7.29
CA GLN A 91 -3.82 -6.76 -7.52
C GLN A 91 -5.16 -6.48 -8.22
N GLY A 92 -5.92 -5.48 -7.75
CA GLY A 92 -7.15 -5.06 -8.40
C GLY A 92 -6.93 -4.64 -9.85
N ARG A 93 -5.87 -3.87 -10.12
CA ARG A 93 -5.54 -3.42 -11.47
C ARG A 93 -5.17 -4.58 -12.39
N LEU A 94 -4.50 -5.60 -11.87
CA LEU A 94 -4.14 -6.82 -12.60
C LEU A 94 -5.33 -7.74 -12.92
N LEU A 95 -6.53 -7.45 -12.42
CA LEU A 95 -7.77 -8.11 -12.85
C LEU A 95 -8.33 -7.51 -14.14
N GLU A 96 -7.88 -6.33 -14.53
CA GLU A 96 -8.40 -5.60 -15.69
C GLU A 96 -7.61 -5.96 -16.96
N SER A 97 -8.32 -6.08 -18.10
CA SER A 97 -7.74 -6.44 -19.40
C SER A 97 -6.64 -5.48 -19.85
N ASP A 98 -6.76 -4.20 -19.47
CA ASP A 98 -5.80 -3.15 -19.77
C ASP A 98 -4.40 -3.39 -19.18
N TRP A 99 -4.28 -4.29 -18.19
CA TRP A 99 -3.07 -4.49 -17.41
C TRP A 99 -2.62 -5.93 -17.34
N SER A 100 -3.54 -6.87 -17.14
CA SER A 100 -3.26 -8.30 -16.90
C SER A 100 -2.38 -8.95 -17.99
N GLY A 101 -2.53 -8.50 -19.24
CA GLY A 101 -1.73 -8.99 -20.37
C GLY A 101 -0.26 -8.55 -20.34
N ALA A 102 -0.02 -7.26 -20.05
CA ALA A 102 1.29 -6.63 -20.23
C ALA A 102 2.04 -6.33 -18.92
N HIS A 103 1.39 -6.46 -17.76
CA HIS A 103 1.97 -6.10 -16.46
C HIS A 103 1.87 -7.24 -15.45
N ALA A 104 2.70 -7.14 -14.42
CA ALA A 104 2.77 -8.09 -13.32
C ALA A 104 3.22 -7.37 -12.04
N MET A 105 3.14 -8.09 -10.93
CA MET A 105 3.67 -7.71 -9.63
C MET A 105 4.54 -8.86 -9.10
N PRO A 106 5.75 -9.04 -9.67
CA PRO A 106 6.57 -10.23 -9.40
C PRO A 106 7.35 -10.15 -8.09
N LEU A 107 7.48 -8.95 -7.50
CA LEU A 107 8.31 -8.75 -6.32
C LEU A 107 7.56 -9.13 -5.04
N LYS A 108 8.33 -9.53 -4.03
CA LYS A 108 7.81 -9.69 -2.68
C LYS A 108 7.43 -8.30 -2.13
N GLY A 109 6.22 -8.20 -1.58
CA GLY A 109 5.76 -6.98 -0.92
C GLY A 109 6.66 -6.57 0.24
N VAL A 110 6.92 -5.28 0.38
CA VAL A 110 7.72 -4.66 1.43
C VAL A 110 6.85 -3.80 2.34
N LEU A 111 7.43 -3.31 3.43
CA LEU A 111 6.77 -2.35 4.34
C LEU A 111 5.36 -2.81 4.76
N PRO A 112 5.24 -3.95 5.47
CA PRO A 112 3.94 -4.49 5.87
C PRO A 112 3.13 -3.42 6.61
N THR A 113 1.90 -3.18 6.12
CA THR A 113 1.01 -2.16 6.64
C THR A 113 -0.28 -2.80 7.14
N ARG A 114 -0.79 -2.30 8.26
CA ARG A 114 -2.05 -2.76 8.84
C ARG A 114 -3.07 -1.65 8.75
N TRP A 115 -4.15 -1.91 8.01
CA TRP A 115 -5.19 -0.94 7.79
C TRP A 115 -6.12 -0.90 9.00
N ASN A 116 -6.38 0.32 9.46
CA ASN A 116 -7.30 0.59 10.56
C ASN A 116 -8.31 1.63 10.08
N MET A 117 -9.49 1.62 10.70
CA MET A 117 -10.44 2.70 10.48
C MET A 117 -9.94 3.95 11.20
N ALA A 118 -10.02 5.09 10.52
CA ALA A 118 -9.75 6.40 11.10
C ALA A 118 -11.08 7.12 11.35
N VAL A 119 -11.26 7.65 12.55
CA VAL A 119 -12.46 8.37 12.99
C VAL A 119 -12.08 9.75 13.52
N ALA A 120 -13.06 10.64 13.64
CA ALA A 120 -12.86 11.90 14.33
C ALA A 120 -12.42 11.65 15.80
N PRO A 121 -11.49 12.44 16.35
CA PRO A 121 -11.09 12.33 17.74
C PRO A 121 -12.30 12.42 18.69
N GLY A 122 -12.34 11.58 19.72
CA GLY A 122 -13.43 11.57 20.71
C GLY A 122 -14.67 10.77 20.31
N ASN A 123 -14.61 9.99 19.22
CA ASN A 123 -15.70 9.09 18.81
C ASN A 123 -15.67 7.78 19.63
N ASP A 124 -15.96 7.90 20.93
CA ASP A 124 -15.83 6.81 21.90
C ASP A 124 -16.82 5.68 21.64
N SER A 125 -18.03 6.00 21.16
CA SER A 125 -19.06 5.00 20.86
C SER A 125 -18.61 4.04 19.76
N LEU A 126 -18.02 4.56 18.68
CA LEU A 126 -17.52 3.74 17.59
C LEU A 126 -16.24 2.99 18.00
N THR A 127 -15.39 3.61 18.83
CA THR A 127 -14.22 2.95 19.41
C THR A 127 -14.60 1.76 20.28
N MET A 128 -15.59 1.91 21.17
CA MET A 128 -16.10 0.85 22.03
C MET A 128 -16.76 -0.27 21.22
N PHE A 129 -17.54 0.08 20.20
CA PHE A 129 -18.22 -0.90 19.37
C PHE A 129 -17.25 -1.86 18.65
N THR A 130 -16.15 -1.34 18.09
CA THR A 130 -15.18 -2.17 17.35
C THR A 130 -14.31 -3.01 18.30
N SER A 131 -13.90 -2.44 19.43
CA SER A 131 -13.07 -3.12 20.44
C SER A 131 -13.84 -4.20 21.22
N ALA A 132 -15.08 -3.94 21.62
CA ALA A 132 -15.89 -4.90 22.37
C ALA A 132 -16.32 -6.12 21.54
N ARG A 133 -16.30 -6.02 20.20
CA ARG A 133 -16.49 -7.19 19.31
C ARG A 133 -15.25 -8.07 19.30
N ASP A 134 -14.07 -7.50 19.10
CA ASP A 134 -12.79 -8.23 19.10
C ASP A 134 -12.58 -8.98 20.43
N GLU A 135 -12.80 -8.32 21.57
CA GLU A 135 -12.56 -8.93 22.87
C GLU A 135 -13.53 -10.08 23.19
N ARG A 136 -14.79 -9.99 22.73
CA ARG A 136 -15.76 -11.10 22.85
C ARG A 136 -15.36 -12.29 21.98
N THR A 137 -14.94 -12.05 20.75
CA THR A 137 -14.45 -13.10 19.85
C THR A 137 -13.20 -13.78 20.43
N ARG A 138 -12.25 -13.01 20.97
CA ARG A 138 -11.05 -13.56 21.62
C ARG A 138 -11.38 -14.39 22.86
N ARG A 139 -12.28 -13.91 23.73
CA ARG A 139 -12.71 -14.67 24.92
C ARG A 139 -13.39 -15.98 24.54
N PHE A 140 -14.22 -15.99 23.50
CA PHE A 140 -14.84 -17.21 22.98
C PHE A 140 -13.80 -18.19 22.44
N LEU A 141 -12.88 -17.73 21.58
CA LEU A 141 -11.83 -18.59 21.01
C LEU A 141 -10.90 -19.18 22.09
N ALA A 142 -10.59 -18.42 23.14
CA ALA A 142 -9.78 -18.90 24.27
C ALA A 142 -10.50 -19.91 25.18
N GLN A 143 -11.82 -20.08 25.05
CA GLN A 143 -12.60 -21.10 25.78
C GLN A 143 -12.81 -22.38 24.98
N VAL A 144 -12.58 -22.33 23.66
CA VAL A 144 -12.84 -23.45 22.72
C VAL A 144 -11.53 -24.13 22.28
N LEU A 145 -10.38 -23.54 22.62
CA LEU A 145 -9.03 -24.09 22.47
C LEU A 145 -8.47 -24.48 23.84
#